data_AF-A0A2A2L879-F1
#
_entry.id   AF-A0A2A2L879-F1
#
_cell.length_a   1.000
_cell.length_b   1.000
_cell.length_c   1.000
_cell.angle_alpha   90.00
_cell.angle_beta   90.00
_cell.angle_gamma   90.00
#
_symmetry.space_group_name_H-M   'P 1'
#
loop_
_entity.id
_entity.type
_entity.pdbx_description
1 polymer ?
#
loop_
_entity_poly.entity_id
_entity_poly.type
_entity_poly.pdbx_seq_one_letter_code
_entity_poly.pdbx_strand_id
1 'polypeptide(L)'
;MIPPNCVQLRNLVLSAYPRNMRLPDPFALNFKQVDSIPEMAIEPKSNLNMGQLIPEELRTQLDKYLETRSQVDFLSALPSLLQVSNSPGAKYNTTVMNALVLYVGMKAIHCLHERHQRISIYTIAHTAYMDIFQNLAVQLCTEGRYLLFNGIANQLRYPNAHTHYFSCVFLFLFLNSNCDAIQEQITRILFERLVALRPHPWGLLITFIELIKNPIYNFWKYEFTRCAPEIERLFQNVANTCVPASAQQAPGSQQMQQPGIGGEINAT
;
A
#
# COMPACT_ATOMS: atom_id res chain seq x y z
N MET A 1 -1.67 19.47 -10.34
CA MET A 1 -1.85 18.29 -9.45
C MET A 1 -2.67 18.70 -8.24
N ILE A 2 -3.49 17.81 -7.68
CA ILE A 2 -4.24 18.08 -6.44
C ILE A 2 -3.24 18.15 -5.26
N PRO A 3 -3.25 19.21 -4.44
CA PRO A 3 -2.36 19.33 -3.28
C PRO A 3 -2.47 18.13 -2.30
N PRO A 4 -1.38 17.72 -1.63
CA PRO A 4 -1.40 16.52 -0.78
C PRO A 4 -2.40 16.58 0.38
N ASN A 5 -2.61 17.78 0.93
CA ASN A 5 -3.54 18.07 2.03
C ASN A 5 -5.02 17.94 1.64
N CYS A 6 -5.37 17.92 0.35
CA CYS A 6 -6.74 17.73 -0.13
C CYS A 6 -7.13 16.24 -0.12
N VAL A 7 -7.07 15.60 1.05
CA VAL A 7 -7.22 14.15 1.21
C VAL A 7 -8.54 13.63 0.63
N GLN A 8 -9.68 14.27 0.94
CA GLN A 8 -10.99 13.82 0.47
C GLN A 8 -11.12 13.87 -1.06
N LEU A 9 -10.63 14.93 -1.69
CA LEU A 9 -10.67 15.07 -3.15
C LEU A 9 -9.77 14.02 -3.82
N ARG A 10 -8.59 13.74 -3.23
CA ARG A 10 -7.70 12.68 -3.72
C ARG A 10 -8.35 11.31 -3.58
N ASN A 11 -8.97 11.03 -2.43
CA ASN A 11 -9.69 9.77 -2.22
C ASN A 11 -10.79 9.59 -3.26
N LEU A 12 -11.60 10.62 -3.52
CA LEU A 12 -12.65 10.55 -4.53
C LEU A 12 -12.09 10.16 -5.92
N VAL A 13 -10.98 10.78 -6.33
CA VAL A 13 -10.33 10.46 -7.61
C VAL A 13 -9.69 9.06 -7.61
N LEU A 14 -9.02 8.68 -6.53
CA LEU A 14 -8.27 7.42 -6.42
C LEU A 14 -9.17 6.20 -6.16
N SER A 15 -10.39 6.43 -5.67
CA SER A 15 -11.43 5.42 -5.52
C SER A 15 -12.17 5.11 -6.82
N ALA A 16 -11.92 5.83 -7.91
CA ALA A 16 -12.54 5.51 -9.20
C ALA A 16 -11.95 4.21 -9.80
N TYR A 17 -12.82 3.36 -10.34
CA TYR A 17 -12.44 2.08 -10.96
C TYR A 17 -13.35 1.73 -12.15
N PRO A 18 -12.94 0.81 -13.05
CA PRO A 18 -13.75 0.43 -14.21
C PRO A 18 -15.13 -0.13 -13.82
N ARG A 19 -16.20 0.35 -14.47
CA ARG A 19 -17.59 -0.02 -14.16
C ARG A 19 -17.88 -1.53 -14.17
N ASN A 20 -17.15 -2.28 -14.98
CA ASN A 20 -17.35 -3.74 -15.15
C ASN A 20 -16.52 -4.57 -14.16
N MET A 21 -15.74 -3.94 -13.28
CA MET A 21 -14.92 -4.62 -12.28
C MET A 21 -15.71 -4.78 -10.98
N ARG A 22 -15.68 -6.00 -10.41
CA ARG A 22 -16.20 -6.27 -9.07
C ARG A 22 -15.03 -6.26 -8.10
N LEU A 23 -15.04 -5.32 -7.17
CA LEU A 23 -14.01 -5.24 -6.14
C LEU A 23 -14.27 -6.34 -5.10
N PRO A 24 -13.31 -7.24 -4.84
CA PRO A 24 -13.45 -8.16 -3.72
C PRO A 24 -13.36 -7.39 -2.40
N ASP A 25 -14.04 -7.88 -1.37
CA ASP A 25 -14.12 -7.21 -0.07
C ASP A 25 -12.73 -7.15 0.61
N PRO A 26 -12.16 -5.96 0.87
CA PRO A 26 -10.87 -5.83 1.53
C PRO A 26 -10.79 -6.47 2.92
N PHE A 27 -11.92 -6.55 3.63
CA PHE A 27 -12.00 -7.05 5.00
C PHE A 27 -12.08 -8.58 5.07
N ALA A 28 -12.52 -9.22 3.98
CA ALA A 28 -12.62 -10.67 3.86
C ALA A 28 -11.36 -11.34 3.27
N LEU A 29 -10.48 -10.56 2.64
CA LEU A 29 -9.25 -11.04 2.01
C LEU A 29 -8.07 -11.05 2.99
N ASN A 30 -7.22 -12.07 2.87
CA ASN A 30 -5.82 -11.98 3.32
C ASN A 30 -4.92 -11.60 2.12
N PHE A 31 -3.73 -11.06 2.38
CA PHE A 31 -2.87 -10.57 1.29
C PHE A 31 -2.41 -11.68 0.32
N LYS A 32 -2.30 -12.93 0.78
CA LYS A 32 -2.03 -14.07 -0.12
C LYS A 32 -3.14 -14.30 -1.15
N GLN A 33 -4.40 -14.02 -0.78
CA GLN A 33 -5.53 -14.05 -1.72
C GLN A 33 -5.54 -12.86 -2.66
N VAL A 34 -4.88 -11.75 -2.29
CA VAL A 34 -4.68 -10.59 -3.18
C VAL A 34 -3.72 -10.96 -4.30
N ASP A 35 -2.64 -11.69 -4.00
CA ASP A 35 -1.66 -12.17 -4.99
C ASP A 35 -2.28 -13.08 -6.06
N SER A 36 -3.41 -13.74 -5.76
CA SER A 36 -4.11 -14.62 -6.71
C SER A 36 -5.17 -13.92 -7.57
N ILE A 37 -5.41 -12.62 -7.36
CA ILE A 37 -6.36 -11.86 -8.18
C ILE A 37 -5.74 -11.64 -9.58
N PRO A 38 -6.36 -12.13 -10.67
CA PRO A 38 -5.80 -12.01 -12.02
C PRO A 38 -5.54 -10.57 -12.45
N GLU A 39 -6.41 -9.64 -12.04
CA GLU A 39 -6.30 -8.22 -12.34
C GLU A 39 -5.02 -7.60 -11.76
N MET A 40 -4.43 -8.18 -10.70
CA MET A 40 -3.15 -7.72 -10.13
C MET A 40 -1.93 -7.94 -11.02
N ALA A 41 -2.08 -8.69 -12.11
CA ALA A 41 -1.04 -8.83 -13.13
C ALA A 41 -1.23 -7.86 -14.31
N ILE A 42 -2.35 -7.13 -14.37
CA ILE A 42 -2.72 -6.31 -15.53
C ILE A 42 -2.42 -4.84 -15.22
N GLU A 43 -1.63 -4.20 -16.09
CA GLU A 43 -1.34 -2.77 -15.96
C GLU A 43 -2.60 -1.92 -16.20
N PRO A 44 -2.83 -0.88 -15.39
CA PRO A 44 -3.93 0.04 -15.60
C PRO A 44 -3.70 0.87 -16.86
N LYS A 45 -4.78 1.16 -17.60
CA LYS A 45 -4.70 2.08 -18.75
C LYS A 45 -4.25 3.46 -18.27
N SER A 46 -3.12 3.94 -18.77
CA SER A 46 -2.60 5.29 -18.52
C SER A 46 -2.36 5.99 -19.84
N ASN A 47 -2.92 7.19 -19.99
CA ASN A 47 -2.67 8.07 -21.15
C ASN A 47 -1.55 9.08 -20.87
N LEU A 48 -0.93 9.04 -19.69
CA LEU A 48 0.08 10.00 -19.26
C LEU A 48 1.48 9.44 -19.49
N ASN A 49 2.27 10.09 -20.35
CA ASN A 49 3.69 9.81 -20.49
C ASN A 49 4.47 10.51 -19.36
N MET A 50 4.53 9.88 -18.19
CA MET A 50 5.21 10.45 -17.01
C MET A 50 6.71 10.67 -17.25
N GLY A 51 7.32 9.92 -18.18
CA GLY A 51 8.72 10.11 -18.56
C GLY A 51 9.01 11.46 -19.24
N GLN A 52 8.00 12.18 -19.71
CA GLN A 52 8.15 13.55 -20.24
C GLN A 52 8.13 14.61 -19.14
N LEU A 53 7.63 14.28 -17.95
CA LEU A 53 7.58 15.20 -16.80
C LEU A 53 8.89 15.18 -15.99
N ILE A 54 9.74 14.19 -16.22
CA ILE A 54 11.07 14.08 -15.62
C ILE A 54 12.06 14.83 -16.52
N PRO A 55 12.88 15.76 -15.98
CA PRO A 55 13.93 16.42 -16.75
C PRO A 55 14.82 15.41 -17.49
N GLU A 56 15.14 15.67 -18.75
CA GLU A 56 15.82 14.72 -19.63
C GLU A 56 17.15 14.22 -19.06
N GLU A 57 17.95 15.11 -18.48
CA GLU A 57 19.21 14.76 -17.84
C GLU A 57 19.03 13.79 -16.68
N LEU A 58 18.04 14.05 -15.80
CA LEU A 58 17.70 13.16 -14.69
C LEU A 58 17.18 11.82 -15.19
N ARG A 59 16.33 11.82 -16.22
CA ARG A 59 15.77 10.60 -16.81
C ARG A 59 16.87 9.71 -17.41
N THR A 60 17.80 10.29 -18.16
CA THR A 60 18.91 9.53 -18.78
C THR A 60 19.80 8.88 -17.73
N GLN A 61 20.15 9.60 -16.67
CA GLN A 61 20.92 9.04 -15.55
C GLN A 61 20.13 7.94 -14.82
N LEU A 62 18.84 8.16 -14.59
CA LEU A 62 17.95 7.18 -13.98
C LEU A 62 17.86 5.90 -14.81
N ASP A 63 17.57 6.00 -16.12
CA ASP A 63 17.45 4.84 -17.00
C ASP A 63 18.77 4.04 -17.03
N LYS A 64 19.91 4.74 -17.15
CA LYS A 64 21.23 4.10 -17.09
C LYS A 64 21.43 3.35 -15.77
N TYR A 65 21.07 3.96 -14.64
CA TYR A 65 21.17 3.30 -13.35
C TYR A 65 20.24 2.07 -13.24
N LEU A 66 19.00 2.17 -13.72
CA LEU A 66 18.03 1.08 -13.68
C LEU A 66 18.46 -0.12 -14.54
N GLU A 67 19.17 0.13 -15.65
CA GLU A 67 19.68 -0.90 -16.55
C GLU A 67 20.97 -1.55 -16.04
N THR A 68 21.95 -0.75 -15.61
CA THR A 68 23.30 -1.26 -15.30
C THR A 68 23.56 -1.49 -13.82
N ARG A 69 22.79 -0.88 -12.93
CA ARG A 69 22.98 -0.87 -11.46
C ARG A 69 24.40 -0.48 -11.02
N SER A 70 25.15 0.25 -11.85
CA SER A 70 26.60 0.48 -11.64
C SER A 70 26.97 1.88 -11.17
N GLN A 71 26.09 2.88 -11.32
CA GLN A 71 26.34 4.26 -10.89
C GLN A 71 25.86 4.49 -9.45
N VAL A 72 26.56 3.97 -8.45
CA VAL A 72 26.14 4.12 -7.04
C VAL A 72 26.10 5.59 -6.60
N ASP A 73 26.97 6.44 -7.15
CA ASP A 73 26.97 7.90 -6.90
C ASP A 73 25.68 8.59 -7.37
N PHE A 74 24.96 8.01 -8.34
CA PHE A 74 23.67 8.53 -8.76
C PHE A 74 22.65 8.49 -7.60
N LEU A 75 22.64 7.41 -6.81
CA LEU A 75 21.73 7.28 -5.68
C LEU A 75 21.98 8.36 -4.63
N SER A 76 23.25 8.65 -4.30
CA SER A 76 23.59 9.68 -3.32
C SER A 76 23.33 11.10 -3.85
N ALA A 77 23.42 11.32 -5.16
CA ALA A 77 23.10 12.60 -5.79
C ALA A 77 21.58 12.82 -5.98
N LEU A 78 20.79 11.73 -6.08
CA LEU A 78 19.38 11.78 -6.45
C LEU A 78 18.52 12.71 -5.57
N PRO A 79 18.62 12.72 -4.22
CA PRO A 79 17.88 13.68 -3.39
C PRO A 79 18.14 15.14 -3.77
N SER A 80 19.39 15.48 -4.11
CA SER A 80 19.80 16.82 -4.52
C SER A 80 19.27 17.17 -5.91
N LEU A 81 19.24 16.20 -6.83
CA LEU A 81 18.67 16.38 -8.18
C LEU A 81 17.15 16.63 -8.17
N LEU A 82 16.46 16.16 -7.12
CA LEU A 82 15.01 16.37 -6.93
C LEU A 82 14.67 17.67 -6.21
N GLN A 83 15.67 18.31 -5.58
CA GLN A 83 15.51 19.52 -4.81
C GLN A 83 15.54 20.75 -5.73
N VAL A 84 14.55 21.63 -5.60
CA VAL A 84 14.42 22.86 -6.42
C VAL A 84 14.61 24.14 -5.61
N SER A 85 14.44 24.09 -4.29
CA SER A 85 14.66 25.25 -3.41
C SER A 85 15.10 24.80 -2.02
N ASN A 86 15.42 25.77 -1.14
CA ASN A 86 15.63 25.52 0.29
C ASN A 86 14.43 25.98 1.15
N SER A 87 13.36 26.44 0.52
CA SER A 87 12.20 27.00 1.20
C SER A 87 11.30 25.88 1.73
N PRO A 88 10.94 25.87 3.03
CA PRO A 88 10.03 24.89 3.60
C PRO A 88 8.69 24.83 2.82
N GLY A 89 8.24 23.63 2.47
CA GLY A 89 7.00 23.41 1.72
C GLY A 89 7.11 23.61 0.20
N ALA A 90 8.27 24.08 -0.28
CA ALA A 90 8.57 24.21 -1.71
C ALA A 90 9.96 23.62 -2.04
N LYS A 91 10.50 22.75 -1.18
CA LYS A 91 11.87 22.24 -1.30
C LYS A 91 12.01 21.33 -2.53
N TYR A 92 10.97 20.56 -2.84
CA TYR A 92 10.96 19.58 -3.92
C TYR A 92 9.88 19.85 -4.96
N ASN A 93 10.17 19.50 -6.21
CA ASN A 93 9.16 19.55 -7.26
C ASN A 93 8.22 18.34 -7.14
N THR A 94 7.00 18.59 -6.66
CA THR A 94 5.99 17.55 -6.45
C THR A 94 5.62 16.80 -7.74
N THR A 95 5.60 17.48 -8.89
CA THR A 95 5.29 16.85 -10.18
C THR A 95 6.38 15.87 -10.57
N VAL A 96 7.66 16.27 -10.45
CA VAL A 96 8.81 15.41 -10.75
C VAL A 96 8.87 14.24 -9.77
N MET A 97 8.63 14.45 -8.47
CA MET A 97 8.57 13.38 -7.47
C MET A 97 7.52 12.32 -7.83
N ASN A 98 6.29 12.74 -8.18
CA ASN A 98 5.23 11.81 -8.57
C ASN A 98 5.53 11.10 -9.90
N ALA A 99 6.12 11.81 -10.86
CA ALA A 99 6.54 11.24 -12.13
C ALA A 99 7.64 10.19 -11.95
N LEU A 100 8.66 10.49 -11.13
CA LEU A 100 9.75 9.59 -10.78
C LEU A 100 9.20 8.29 -10.16
N VAL A 101 8.37 8.40 -9.12
CA VAL A 101 7.79 7.23 -8.43
C VAL A 101 7.05 6.33 -9.40
N LEU A 102 6.15 6.89 -10.20
CA LEU A 102 5.35 6.12 -11.15
C LEU A 102 6.23 5.53 -12.26
N TYR A 103 7.17 6.29 -12.79
CA TYR A 103 8.08 5.85 -13.85
C TYR A 103 8.95 4.66 -13.41
N VAL A 104 9.57 4.74 -12.23
CA VAL A 104 10.38 3.65 -11.67
C VAL A 104 9.52 2.40 -11.45
N GLY A 105 8.31 2.55 -10.90
CA GLY A 105 7.41 1.41 -10.71
C GLY A 105 6.95 0.77 -12.02
N MET A 106 6.62 1.57 -13.04
CA MET A 106 6.25 1.06 -14.37
C MET A 106 7.39 0.28 -15.02
N LYS A 107 8.63 0.82 -14.99
CA LYS A 107 9.81 0.12 -15.50
C LYS A 107 10.09 -1.18 -14.74
N ALA A 108 9.89 -1.18 -13.41
CA ALA A 108 10.06 -2.37 -12.59
C ALA A 108 9.04 -3.47 -12.96
N ILE A 109 7.76 -3.11 -13.11
CA ILE A 109 6.69 -4.03 -13.52
C ILE A 109 6.97 -4.59 -14.91
N HIS A 110 7.34 -3.74 -15.86
CA HIS A 110 7.73 -4.15 -17.21
C HIS A 110 8.91 -5.15 -17.15
N CYS A 111 9.94 -4.87 -16.36
CA CYS A 111 11.09 -5.76 -16.19
C CYS A 111 10.68 -7.14 -15.61
N LEU A 112 9.74 -7.17 -14.66
CA LEU A 112 9.21 -8.43 -14.12
C LEU A 112 8.42 -9.21 -15.17
N HIS A 113 7.58 -8.54 -15.96
CA HIS A 113 6.81 -9.16 -17.03
C HIS A 113 7.72 -9.77 -18.12
N GLU A 114 8.75 -9.05 -18.57
CA GLU A 114 9.74 -9.56 -19.52
C GLU A 114 10.46 -10.82 -19.00
N ARG A 115 10.75 -10.84 -17.69
CA ARG A 115 11.35 -12.01 -17.02
C ARG A 115 10.35 -13.11 -16.67
N HIS A 116 9.07 -12.96 -17.04
CA HIS A 116 7.99 -13.89 -16.73
C HIS A 116 7.85 -14.15 -15.22
N GLN A 117 8.18 -13.14 -14.39
CA GLN A 117 8.10 -13.19 -12.94
C GLN A 117 6.82 -12.49 -12.45
N ARG A 118 6.21 -13.06 -11.42
CA ARG A 118 5.07 -12.43 -10.74
C ARG A 118 5.55 -11.32 -9.81
N ILE A 119 4.74 -10.28 -9.68
CA ILE A 119 4.93 -9.26 -8.64
C ILE A 119 4.74 -9.94 -7.28
N SER A 120 5.70 -9.74 -6.38
CA SER A 120 5.67 -10.21 -5.00
C SER A 120 6.70 -9.42 -4.20
N ILE A 121 6.60 -9.45 -2.87
CA ILE A 121 7.59 -8.79 -2.01
C ILE A 121 9.03 -9.31 -2.25
N TYR A 122 9.18 -10.58 -2.64
CA TYR A 122 10.48 -11.22 -2.89
C TYR A 122 11.06 -10.85 -4.26
N THR A 123 10.22 -10.70 -5.28
CA THR A 123 10.69 -10.42 -6.66
C THR A 123 11.02 -8.95 -6.88
N ILE A 124 10.40 -8.05 -6.11
CA ILE A 124 10.78 -6.62 -6.14
C ILE A 124 12.02 -6.33 -5.29
N ALA A 125 12.36 -7.21 -4.34
CA ALA A 125 13.49 -7.04 -3.45
C ALA A 125 14.83 -7.09 -4.20
N HIS A 126 15.82 -6.35 -3.70
CA HIS A 126 17.20 -6.36 -4.23
C HIS A 126 17.32 -6.01 -5.73
N THR A 127 16.41 -5.19 -6.24
CA THR A 127 16.43 -4.68 -7.62
C THR A 127 16.90 -3.22 -7.67
N ALA A 128 17.45 -2.78 -8.81
CA ALA A 128 17.82 -1.37 -9.01
C ALA A 128 16.62 -0.42 -8.78
N TYR A 129 15.41 -0.87 -9.09
CA TYR A 129 14.17 -0.11 -8.84
C TYR A 129 13.89 0.07 -7.35
N MET A 130 14.07 -0.98 -6.54
CA MET A 130 13.90 -0.91 -5.09
C MET A 130 15.02 -0.08 -4.43
N ASP A 131 16.24 -0.16 -4.96
CA ASP A 131 17.37 0.66 -4.48
C ASP A 131 17.02 2.16 -4.51
N ILE A 132 16.31 2.63 -5.54
CA ILE A 132 15.80 4.01 -5.63
C ILE A 132 14.84 4.33 -4.47
N PHE A 133 13.84 3.49 -4.23
CA PHE A 133 12.85 3.74 -3.17
C PHE A 133 13.47 3.69 -1.78
N GLN A 134 14.34 2.71 -1.51
CA GLN A 134 15.05 2.61 -0.24
C GLN A 134 15.98 3.80 -0.01
N ASN A 135 16.76 4.17 -1.03
CA ASN A 135 17.66 5.32 -0.94
C ASN A 135 16.89 6.61 -0.63
N LEU A 136 15.83 6.90 -1.39
CA LEU A 136 15.01 8.09 -1.18
C LEU A 136 14.33 8.08 0.19
N ALA A 137 13.83 6.93 0.64
CA ALA A 137 13.20 6.80 1.95
C ALA A 137 14.18 7.10 3.11
N VAL A 138 15.48 6.83 2.94
CA VAL A 138 16.51 7.08 3.96
C VAL A 138 17.11 8.49 3.85
N GLN A 139 17.41 8.95 2.63
CA GLN A 139 18.18 10.18 2.42
C GLN A 139 17.33 11.46 2.36
N LEU A 140 16.05 11.37 2.00
CA LEU A 140 15.19 12.56 1.96
C LEU A 140 14.86 13.06 3.37
N CYS A 141 14.73 14.38 3.51
CA CYS A 141 14.17 14.96 4.74
C CYS A 141 12.67 14.64 4.87
N THR A 142 12.06 14.99 6.00
CA THR A 142 10.64 14.76 6.29
C THR A 142 9.70 15.23 5.16
N GLU A 143 9.95 16.40 4.58
CA GLU A 143 9.16 16.93 3.46
C GLU A 143 9.29 16.05 2.20
N GLY A 144 10.51 15.66 1.83
CA GLY A 144 10.76 14.81 0.67
C GLY A 144 10.18 13.41 0.83
N ARG A 145 10.35 12.80 2.01
CA ARG A 145 9.76 11.48 2.33
C ARG A 145 8.23 11.54 2.28
N TYR A 146 7.63 12.61 2.79
CA TYR A 146 6.18 12.81 2.71
C TYR A 146 5.69 12.83 1.25
N LEU A 147 6.40 13.51 0.35
CA LEU A 147 6.07 13.53 -1.09
C LEU A 147 6.30 12.18 -1.77
N LEU A 148 7.41 11.50 -1.46
CA LEU A 148 7.73 10.16 -1.97
C LEU A 148 6.61 9.17 -1.63
N PHE A 149 6.29 9.04 -0.34
CA PHE A 149 5.27 8.11 0.13
C PHE A 149 3.87 8.52 -0.35
N ASN A 150 3.58 9.82 -0.49
CA ASN A 150 2.34 10.24 -1.13
C ASN A 150 2.25 9.82 -2.60
N GLY A 151 3.36 9.88 -3.33
CA GLY A 151 3.47 9.40 -4.71
C GLY A 151 3.21 7.89 -4.83
N ILE A 152 3.75 7.10 -3.90
CA ILE A 152 3.52 5.64 -3.81
C ILE A 152 2.04 5.38 -3.48
N ALA A 153 1.51 6.02 -2.45
CA ALA A 153 0.13 5.87 -2.01
C ALA A 153 -0.89 6.29 -3.08
N ASN A 154 -0.54 7.20 -4.01
CA ASN A 154 -1.40 7.54 -5.15
C ASN A 154 -1.65 6.37 -6.11
N GLN A 155 -0.81 5.34 -6.07
CA GLN A 155 -0.94 4.17 -6.95
C GLN A 155 -1.76 3.05 -6.29
N LEU A 156 -2.11 3.17 -5.01
CA LEU A 156 -2.96 2.24 -4.28
C LEU A 156 -4.44 2.50 -4.60
N ARG A 157 -4.92 1.94 -5.71
CA ARG A 157 -6.26 2.20 -6.27
C ARG A 157 -7.07 0.90 -6.32
N TYR A 158 -7.74 0.59 -7.42
CA TYR A 158 -8.42 -0.69 -7.63
C TYR A 158 -7.42 -1.81 -7.97
N PRO A 159 -7.82 -3.10 -8.00
CA PRO A 159 -6.93 -4.19 -8.40
C PRO A 159 -6.30 -3.98 -9.79
N ASN A 160 -4.98 -3.79 -9.81
CA ASN A 160 -4.14 -3.65 -11.01
C ASN A 160 -2.66 -3.86 -10.63
N ALA A 161 -1.79 -4.08 -11.62
CA ALA A 161 -0.37 -4.32 -11.41
C ALA A 161 0.36 -3.20 -10.65
N HIS A 162 0.01 -1.93 -10.88
CA HIS A 162 0.62 -0.82 -10.14
C HIS A 162 0.22 -0.88 -8.66
N THR A 163 -1.07 -1.06 -8.38
CA THR A 163 -1.56 -1.18 -7.00
C THR A 163 -0.89 -2.33 -6.27
N HIS A 164 -0.70 -3.48 -6.92
CA HIS A 164 0.03 -4.60 -6.34
C HIS A 164 1.49 -4.23 -6.07
N TYR A 165 2.23 -3.76 -7.08
CA TYR A 165 3.64 -3.40 -6.96
C TYR A 165 3.88 -2.36 -5.85
N PHE A 166 3.14 -1.25 -5.85
CA PHE A 166 3.33 -0.18 -4.86
C PHE A 166 2.83 -0.57 -3.47
N SER A 167 1.87 -1.50 -3.35
CA SER A 167 1.55 -2.11 -2.06
C SER A 167 2.75 -2.90 -1.53
N CYS A 168 3.36 -3.75 -2.36
CA CYS A 168 4.57 -4.49 -1.97
C CYS A 168 5.74 -3.55 -1.64
N VAL A 169 5.90 -2.42 -2.35
CA VAL A 169 6.93 -1.41 -2.03
C VAL A 169 6.73 -0.85 -0.62
N PHE A 170 5.51 -0.45 -0.24
CA PHE A 170 5.27 0.06 1.11
C PHE A 170 5.55 -0.99 2.19
N LEU A 171 5.04 -2.20 1.98
CA LEU A 171 5.24 -3.31 2.90
C LEU A 171 6.73 -3.64 3.06
N PHE A 172 7.47 -3.65 1.95
CA PHE A 172 8.92 -3.87 1.95
C PHE A 172 9.68 -2.76 2.67
N LEU A 173 9.36 -1.49 2.40
CA LEU A 173 10.00 -0.34 3.05
C LEU A 173 9.71 -0.31 4.55
N PHE A 174 8.49 -0.65 4.96
CA PHE A 174 8.11 -0.72 6.38
C PHE A 174 8.91 -1.82 7.10
N LEU A 175 8.99 -3.01 6.50
CA LEU A 175 9.65 -4.17 7.10
C LEU A 175 11.18 -4.01 7.19
N ASN A 176 11.81 -3.41 6.17
CA ASN A 176 13.27 -3.32 6.05
C ASN A 176 13.85 -1.97 6.51
N SER A 177 13.02 -1.06 7.04
CA SER A 177 13.50 0.21 7.59
C SER A 177 14.08 0.02 8.99
N ASN A 178 15.29 0.57 9.20
CA ASN A 178 15.93 0.64 10.51
C ASN A 178 15.59 1.93 11.29
N CYS A 179 14.77 2.81 10.71
CA CYS A 179 14.45 4.13 11.28
C CYS A 179 12.95 4.27 11.49
N ASP A 180 12.50 4.21 12.75
CA ASP A 180 11.08 4.27 13.13
C ASP A 180 10.32 5.45 12.52
N ALA A 181 10.99 6.57 12.24
CA ALA A 181 10.38 7.72 11.57
C ALA A 181 9.85 7.39 10.15
N ILE A 182 10.46 6.42 9.45
CA ILE A 182 9.96 5.93 8.15
C ILE A 182 8.68 5.11 8.37
N GLN A 183 8.68 4.16 9.31
CA GLN A 183 7.50 3.38 9.66
C GLN A 183 6.33 4.28 10.10
N GLU A 184 6.61 5.28 10.94
CA GLU A 184 5.63 6.26 11.40
C GLU A 184 5.05 7.04 10.22
N GLN A 185 5.89 7.54 9.31
CA GLN A 185 5.43 8.32 8.15
C GLN A 185 4.61 7.49 7.16
N ILE A 186 4.99 6.24 6.90
CA ILE A 186 4.19 5.31 6.08
C ILE A 186 2.83 5.12 6.73
N THR A 187 2.81 4.81 8.02
CA THR A 187 1.58 4.61 8.80
C THR A 187 0.70 5.86 8.75
N ARG A 188 1.27 7.04 8.99
CA ARG A 188 0.57 8.32 8.95
C ARG A 188 -0.07 8.60 7.60
N ILE A 189 0.61 8.32 6.49
CA ILE A 189 0.08 8.57 5.13
C ILE A 189 -1.03 7.60 4.75
N LEU A 190 -0.92 6.34 5.17
CA LEU A 190 -2.01 5.39 4.96
C LEU A 190 -3.21 5.76 5.84
N PHE A 191 -2.96 6.09 7.10
CA PHE A 191 -3.99 6.42 8.08
C PHE A 191 -4.71 7.74 7.80
N GLU A 192 -4.00 8.81 7.43
CA GLU A 192 -4.61 10.13 7.11
C GLU A 192 -5.67 9.98 6.01
N ARG A 193 -5.45 9.07 5.05
CA ARG A 193 -6.37 8.79 3.96
C ARG A 193 -7.54 7.91 4.37
N LEU A 194 -7.41 7.13 5.43
CA LEU A 194 -8.48 6.26 5.95
C LEU A 194 -9.41 6.98 6.93
N VAL A 195 -8.90 7.97 7.68
CA VAL A 195 -9.75 8.78 8.58
C VAL A 195 -10.63 9.80 7.83
N ALA A 196 -10.31 10.08 6.56
CA ALA A 196 -11.15 10.90 5.70
C ALA A 196 -12.50 10.22 5.41
N LEU A 197 -13.49 11.04 5.04
CA LEU A 197 -14.81 10.54 4.64
C LEU A 197 -14.69 9.59 3.44
N ARG A 198 -15.56 8.57 3.41
CA ARG A 198 -15.71 7.65 2.27
C ARG A 198 -15.94 8.45 0.97
N PRO A 199 -15.46 7.97 -0.20
CA PRO A 199 -14.90 6.63 -0.43
C PRO A 199 -13.42 6.49 -0.05
N HIS A 200 -12.96 5.25 0.12
CA HIS A 200 -11.56 4.90 0.35
C HIS A 200 -11.02 4.07 -0.82
N PRO A 201 -9.79 4.28 -1.31
CA PRO A 201 -9.22 3.45 -2.35
C PRO A 201 -9.02 2.01 -1.88
N TRP A 202 -9.36 1.04 -2.74
CA TRP A 202 -9.33 -0.39 -2.39
C TRP A 202 -7.92 -0.87 -1.97
N GLY A 203 -6.90 -0.51 -2.73
CA GLY A 203 -5.52 -0.90 -2.50
C GLY A 203 -4.95 -0.26 -1.24
N LEU A 204 -5.41 0.95 -0.91
CA LEU A 204 -5.02 1.62 0.33
C LEU A 204 -5.49 0.81 1.55
N LEU A 205 -6.74 0.34 1.53
CA LEU A 205 -7.27 -0.54 2.56
C LEU A 205 -6.47 -1.84 2.63
N ILE A 206 -6.26 -2.51 1.51
CA ILE A 206 -5.50 -3.79 1.46
C ILE A 206 -4.10 -3.65 2.04
N THR A 207 -3.33 -2.63 1.65
CA THR A 207 -1.98 -2.41 2.17
C THR A 207 -2.00 -2.16 3.67
N PHE A 208 -2.94 -1.34 4.14
CA PHE A 208 -3.04 -1.00 5.56
C PHE A 208 -3.50 -2.17 6.43
N ILE A 209 -4.47 -2.95 5.94
CA ILE A 209 -4.96 -4.17 6.61
C ILE A 209 -3.82 -5.19 6.73
N GLU A 210 -3.01 -5.35 5.68
CA GLU A 210 -1.87 -6.27 5.71
C GLU A 210 -0.81 -5.85 6.73
N LEU A 211 -0.48 -4.55 6.83
CA LEU A 211 0.43 -4.03 7.85
C LEU A 211 -0.04 -4.37 9.27
N ILE A 212 -1.34 -4.22 9.53
CA ILE A 212 -1.92 -4.42 10.87
C ILE A 212 -2.08 -5.91 11.21
N LYS A 213 -2.50 -6.74 10.26
CA LYS A 213 -2.87 -8.14 10.53
C LYS A 213 -1.69 -9.10 10.42
N ASN A 214 -0.72 -8.84 9.54
CA ASN A 214 0.38 -9.77 9.36
C ASN A 214 1.43 -9.57 10.46
N PRO A 215 1.67 -10.57 11.32
CA PRO A 215 2.58 -10.44 12.46
C PRO A 215 4.03 -10.16 12.06
N ILE A 216 4.44 -10.43 10.80
CA ILE A 216 5.80 -10.15 10.32
C ILE A 216 6.19 -8.67 10.49
N TYR A 217 5.23 -7.76 10.35
CA TYR A 217 5.48 -6.32 10.45
C TYR A 217 5.57 -5.83 11.90
N ASN A 218 5.15 -6.64 12.88
CA ASN A 218 5.13 -6.28 14.30
C ASN A 218 4.53 -4.88 14.55
N PHE A 219 3.50 -4.51 13.79
CA PHE A 219 2.96 -3.15 13.75
C PHE A 219 2.62 -2.59 15.14
N TRP A 220 2.00 -3.39 15.99
CA TRP A 220 1.58 -2.99 17.33
C TRP A 220 2.72 -2.83 18.35
N LYS A 221 3.96 -3.17 17.99
CA LYS A 221 5.14 -2.97 18.84
C LYS A 221 5.59 -1.51 18.86
N TYR A 222 5.33 -0.75 17.79
CA TYR A 222 5.85 0.61 17.65
C TYR A 222 5.11 1.61 18.54
N GLU A 223 5.86 2.51 19.18
CA GLU A 223 5.32 3.50 20.12
C GLU A 223 4.30 4.45 19.47
N PHE A 224 4.51 4.82 18.20
CA PHE A 224 3.58 5.68 17.47
C PHE A 224 2.17 5.07 17.29
N THR A 225 2.01 3.75 17.47
CA THR A 225 0.69 3.11 17.42
C THR A 225 -0.12 3.30 18.71
N ARG A 226 0.55 3.68 19.80
CA ARG A 226 -0.02 3.86 21.16
C ARG A 226 0.25 5.25 21.72
N CYS A 227 0.63 6.21 20.87
CA CYS A 227 0.98 7.57 21.30
C CYS A 227 -0.23 8.33 21.88
N ALA A 228 -1.45 7.95 21.47
CA ALA A 228 -2.69 8.47 22.03
C ALA A 228 -3.78 7.38 22.03
N PRO A 229 -4.62 7.29 23.09
CA PRO A 229 -5.71 6.31 23.15
C PRO A 229 -6.69 6.39 21.97
N GLU A 230 -6.88 7.58 21.40
CA GLU A 230 -7.74 7.80 20.23
C GLU A 230 -7.16 7.15 18.98
N ILE A 231 -5.84 7.26 18.78
CA ILE A 231 -5.13 6.67 17.64
C ILE A 231 -5.17 5.14 17.74
N GLU A 232 -4.88 4.60 18.93
CA GLU A 232 -4.94 3.17 19.20
C GLU A 232 -6.34 2.61 18.96
N ARG A 233 -7.39 3.28 19.46
CA ARG A 233 -8.79 2.89 19.21
C ARG A 233 -9.14 2.92 17.74
N LEU A 234 -8.69 3.93 16.98
CA LEU A 234 -8.95 4.02 15.55
C LEU A 234 -8.29 2.87 14.78
N PHE A 235 -7.03 2.54 15.09
CA PHE A 235 -6.37 1.37 14.53
C PHE A 235 -7.10 0.08 14.87
N GLN A 236 -7.51 -0.08 16.13
CA GLN A 236 -8.25 -1.27 16.58
C GLN A 236 -9.61 -1.39 15.91
N ASN A 237 -10.32 -0.27 15.66
CA ASN A 237 -11.60 -0.28 14.95
C ASN A 237 -11.43 -0.75 13.51
N VAL A 238 -10.39 -0.28 12.81
CA VAL A 238 -10.08 -0.77 11.45
C VAL A 238 -9.75 -2.26 11.52
N ALA A 239 -8.90 -2.69 12.45
CA ALA A 239 -8.51 -4.09 12.62
C ALA A 239 -9.71 -5.01 12.91
N ASN A 240 -10.61 -4.61 13.81
CA ASN A 240 -11.80 -5.35 14.23
C ASN A 240 -12.83 -5.47 13.10
N THR A 241 -12.95 -4.43 12.26
CA THR A 241 -13.82 -4.48 11.06
C THR A 241 -13.30 -5.53 10.05
N CYS A 242 -12.02 -5.89 10.11
CA CYS A 242 -11.38 -6.91 9.26
C CYS A 242 -11.43 -8.34 9.83
N VAL A 243 -12.03 -8.54 11.01
CA VAL A 243 -12.22 -9.88 11.57
C VAL A 243 -13.59 -10.36 11.09
N PRO A 244 -13.68 -11.43 10.28
CA PRO A 244 -14.96 -11.97 9.89
C PRO A 244 -15.77 -12.33 11.14
N ALA A 245 -17.07 -12.02 11.12
CA ALA A 245 -18.04 -12.32 12.19
C ALA A 245 -18.25 -13.84 12.45
N SER A 246 -17.31 -14.68 12.07
CA SER A 246 -17.27 -16.11 12.35
C SER A 246 -16.43 -16.38 13.60
N ALA A 247 -16.79 -15.77 14.73
CA ALA A 247 -16.33 -16.15 16.07
C ALA A 247 -17.27 -15.68 17.21
N GLN A 248 -18.48 -15.18 16.91
CA GLN A 248 -19.51 -14.91 17.90
C GLN A 248 -20.57 -16.01 17.83
N GLN A 249 -20.37 -16.99 18.71
CA GLN A 249 -21.35 -17.89 19.34
C GLN A 249 -22.79 -17.86 18.78
N ALA A 250 -23.20 -18.99 18.22
CA ALA A 250 -24.62 -19.37 18.23
C ALA A 250 -25.08 -19.49 19.70
N PRO A 251 -26.17 -18.82 20.12
CA PRO A 251 -26.78 -19.06 21.42
C PRO A 251 -27.34 -20.48 21.46
N GLY A 252 -27.03 -21.21 22.53
CA GLY A 252 -27.26 -22.63 22.67
C GLY A 252 -28.70 -23.09 22.44
N SER A 253 -28.85 -24.15 21.65
CA SER A 253 -30.01 -25.03 21.70
C SER A 253 -29.90 -25.92 22.94
N GLN A 254 -30.44 -25.45 24.06
CA GLN A 254 -30.93 -26.33 25.13
C GLN A 254 -32.07 -27.18 24.54
N GLN A 255 -31.81 -28.45 24.24
CA GLN A 255 -32.90 -29.42 24.10
C GLN A 255 -33.25 -29.94 25.49
N MET A 256 -34.43 -29.53 25.94
CA MET A 256 -35.16 -30.02 27.09
C MET A 256 -35.27 -31.55 27.07
N GLN A 257 -34.85 -32.17 28.17
CA GLN A 257 -35.38 -33.44 28.63
C GLN A 257 -36.89 -33.31 28.88
N GLN A 258 -37.67 -34.26 28.39
CA GLN A 258 -38.96 -34.62 28.97
C GLN A 258 -39.11 -36.15 29.07
N PRO A 259 -39.89 -36.65 30.04
CA PRO A 259 -39.72 -37.97 30.63
C PRO A 259 -40.65 -39.01 30.01
N GLY A 260 -40.29 -40.28 30.19
CA GLY A 260 -41.06 -41.43 29.72
C GLY A 260 -42.32 -41.71 30.53
N ILE A 261 -43.36 -42.17 29.83
CA ILE A 261 -44.50 -42.99 30.28
C ILE A 261 -44.91 -43.76 28.99
N GLY A 262 -44.80 -45.08 28.86
CA GLY A 262 -45.57 -46.12 29.56
C GLY A 262 -46.87 -46.40 28.79
N GLY A 263 -46.98 -47.54 28.09
CA GLY A 263 -48.26 -47.97 27.48
C GLY A 263 -48.10 -49.00 26.35
N GLU A 264 -48.46 -50.24 26.67
CA GLU A 264 -48.50 -51.44 25.82
C GLU A 264 -49.60 -51.40 24.71
N ILE A 265 -49.63 -52.51 23.94
CA ILE A 265 -50.80 -53.26 23.41
C ILE A 265 -51.07 -53.24 21.88
N ASN A 266 -50.71 -54.39 21.27
CA ASN A 266 -51.33 -55.23 20.22
C ASN A 266 -51.52 -54.84 18.74
N ALA A 267 -50.98 -55.78 17.93
CA ALA A 267 -51.61 -56.58 16.87
C ALA A 267 -52.16 -55.89 15.60
N THR A 268 -51.52 -56.15 14.47
CA THR A 268 -51.91 -57.22 13.53
C THR A 268 -50.75 -57.56 12.60
#